data_AF-A0AA47LQG5-F1
#
_entry.id   AF-A0AA47LQG5-F1
#
_cell.length_a   1.000
_cell.length_b   1.000
_cell.length_c   1.000
_cell.angle_alpha   90.00
_cell.angle_beta   90.00
_cell.angle_gamma   90.00
#
_symmetry.space_group_name_H-M   'P 1'
#
loop_
_entity.id
_entity.type
_entity.pdbx_description
1 polymer ?
#
loop_
_entity_poly.entity_id
_entity_poly.type
_entity_poly.pdbx_seq_one_letter_code
_entity_poly.pdbx_strand_id
1 'polypeptide(L)'
;MTHLIDTAPFKQAIDTDHVYGVGFFLGGTSMLSLAGARFEPALYKQSCAQEGVNIDCQWLQKNKVDLSKVSEPMLSRTNQDDRVKAIVAINPELTKTLDTQSLDDIKVPVKVMDIRGRQAALPELEVAESLAAIPNMTLMKTPHTTIFSAFSRCTAKGAQILALEGEGHLCQTSGQQSREEVHRLIIEAITQFVGKH
;
A
#
# COMPACT_ATOMS: atom_id res chain seq x y z
N MET A 1 0.98 -5.52 -17.96
CA MET A 1 2.38 -5.92 -18.23
C MET A 1 2.61 -6.45 -19.65
N THR A 2 1.61 -7.12 -20.27
CA THR A 2 1.74 -7.77 -21.60
C THR A 2 2.18 -6.83 -22.72
N HIS A 3 1.70 -5.59 -22.73
CA HIS A 3 2.09 -4.64 -23.79
C HIS A 3 3.59 -4.31 -23.79
N LEU A 4 4.25 -4.24 -22.62
CA LEU A 4 5.67 -3.86 -22.55
C LEU A 4 6.59 -5.00 -22.97
N ILE A 5 6.27 -6.24 -22.59
CA ILE A 5 7.09 -7.42 -22.93
C ILE A 5 7.02 -7.77 -24.44
N ASP A 6 6.04 -7.25 -25.16
CA ASP A 6 5.90 -7.44 -26.60
C ASP A 6 6.43 -6.25 -27.44
N THR A 7 6.83 -5.15 -26.80
CA THR A 7 7.20 -3.89 -27.48
C THR A 7 8.70 -3.60 -27.35
N ALA A 8 9.37 -3.28 -28.45
CA ALA A 8 10.76 -2.80 -28.42
C ALA A 8 10.84 -1.37 -27.86
N PRO A 9 11.88 -1.00 -27.08
CA PRO A 9 13.05 -1.84 -26.75
C PRO A 9 12.84 -2.76 -25.53
N PHE A 10 11.71 -2.66 -24.83
CA PHE A 10 11.47 -3.31 -23.54
C PHE A 10 11.47 -4.85 -23.60
N LYS A 11 10.99 -5.44 -24.70
CA LYS A 11 11.01 -6.89 -24.92
C LYS A 11 12.39 -7.55 -24.68
N GLN A 12 13.47 -6.83 -24.95
CA GLN A 12 14.84 -7.34 -24.82
C GLN A 12 15.49 -7.02 -23.46
N ALA A 13 14.84 -6.16 -22.67
CA ALA A 13 15.40 -5.61 -21.44
C ALA A 13 14.63 -6.03 -20.17
N ILE A 14 13.48 -6.69 -20.30
CA ILE A 14 12.66 -7.15 -19.17
C ILE A 14 12.91 -8.64 -18.94
N ASP A 15 13.37 -8.96 -17.73
CA ASP A 15 13.36 -10.32 -17.22
C ASP A 15 11.97 -10.65 -16.68
N THR A 16 11.25 -11.53 -17.37
CA THR A 16 9.89 -11.93 -16.99
C THR A 16 9.83 -13.00 -15.92
N ASP A 17 10.96 -13.63 -15.58
CA ASP A 17 11.03 -14.64 -14.54
C ASP A 17 11.14 -14.02 -13.15
N HIS A 18 11.68 -12.79 -13.07
CA HIS A 18 11.90 -12.04 -11.83
C HIS A 18 11.03 -10.76 -11.76
N VAL A 19 9.70 -10.95 -11.69
CA VAL A 19 8.74 -9.84 -11.59
C VAL A 19 8.31 -9.63 -10.14
N TYR A 20 8.53 -8.42 -9.61
CA TYR A 20 8.16 -8.05 -8.24
C TYR A 20 7.23 -6.83 -8.24
N GLY A 21 6.38 -6.74 -7.22
CA GLY A 21 5.46 -5.62 -7.03
C GLY A 21 5.82 -4.76 -5.83
N VAL A 22 5.75 -3.44 -5.96
CA VAL A 22 5.82 -2.51 -4.81
C VAL A 22 4.67 -1.53 -4.91
N GLY A 23 3.96 -1.33 -3.81
CA GLY A 23 2.81 -0.43 -3.75
C GLY A 23 2.73 0.31 -2.43
N PHE A 24 2.27 1.55 -2.50
CA PHE A 24 2.05 2.44 -1.35
C PHE A 24 0.56 2.76 -1.24
N PHE A 25 -0.01 2.76 -0.03
CA PHE A 25 -1.45 3.05 0.20
C PHE A 25 -2.36 2.12 -0.64
N LEU A 26 -3.31 2.64 -1.43
CA LEU A 26 -4.10 1.84 -2.39
C LEU A 26 -3.24 1.04 -3.37
N GLY A 27 -2.04 1.53 -3.71
CA GLY A 27 -1.07 0.76 -4.49
C GLY A 27 -0.60 -0.49 -3.73
N GLY A 28 -0.44 -0.41 -2.41
CA GLY A 28 -0.12 -1.55 -1.55
C GLY A 28 -1.26 -2.55 -1.49
N THR A 29 -2.50 -2.07 -1.38
CA THR A 29 -3.71 -2.91 -1.47
C THR A 29 -3.81 -3.59 -2.83
N SER A 30 -3.44 -2.88 -3.90
CA SER A 30 -3.37 -3.43 -5.26
C SER A 30 -2.34 -4.55 -5.34
N MET A 31 -1.16 -4.40 -4.71
CA MET A 31 -0.15 -5.47 -4.65
C MET A 31 -0.65 -6.69 -3.88
N LEU A 32 -1.36 -6.50 -2.76
CA LEU A 32 -2.00 -7.59 -2.04
C LEU A 32 -3.03 -8.30 -2.93
N SER A 33 -3.80 -7.56 -3.72
CA SER A 33 -4.78 -8.14 -4.64
C SER A 33 -4.13 -8.92 -5.79
N LEU A 34 -3.02 -8.43 -6.35
CA LEU A 34 -2.21 -9.17 -7.33
C LEU A 34 -1.58 -10.44 -6.74
N ALA A 35 -1.30 -10.46 -5.44
CA ALA A 35 -0.81 -11.65 -4.74
C ALA A 35 -1.92 -12.67 -4.40
N GLY A 36 -3.20 -12.30 -4.56
CA GLY A 36 -4.34 -13.18 -4.35
C GLY A 36 -5.37 -12.69 -3.32
N ALA A 37 -5.11 -11.59 -2.61
CA ALA A 37 -6.07 -11.02 -1.66
C ALA A 37 -7.35 -10.55 -2.37
N ARG A 38 -8.49 -10.78 -1.73
CA ARG A 38 -9.80 -10.33 -2.19
C ARG A 38 -10.46 -9.48 -1.11
N PHE A 39 -11.35 -8.58 -1.52
CA PHE A 39 -12.19 -7.88 -0.55
C PHE A 39 -13.31 -8.80 -0.08
N GLU A 40 -13.63 -8.74 1.20
CA GLU A 40 -14.89 -9.22 1.75
C GLU A 40 -15.96 -8.14 1.47
N PRO A 41 -16.93 -8.40 0.57
CA PRO A 41 -17.87 -7.37 0.15
C PRO A 41 -18.62 -6.71 1.30
N ALA A 42 -19.01 -7.48 2.34
CA ALA A 42 -19.73 -6.93 3.49
C ALA A 42 -18.86 -5.94 4.28
N LEU A 43 -17.60 -6.27 4.52
CA LEU A 43 -16.67 -5.40 5.25
C LEU A 43 -16.33 -4.13 4.45
N TYR A 44 -16.10 -4.26 3.14
CA TYR A 44 -15.84 -3.11 2.28
C TYR A 44 -17.05 -2.15 2.23
N LYS A 45 -18.27 -2.67 2.03
CA LYS A 45 -19.48 -1.84 1.97
C LYS A 45 -19.76 -1.10 3.29
N GLN A 46 -19.32 -1.65 4.41
CA GLN A 46 -19.46 -1.07 5.75
C GLN A 46 -18.24 -0.25 6.18
N SER A 47 -17.23 -0.09 5.32
CA SER A 47 -15.94 0.50 5.71
C SER A 47 -16.03 1.95 6.19
N CYS A 48 -17.10 2.67 5.83
CA CYS A 48 -17.36 4.04 6.29
C CYS A 48 -18.35 4.14 7.45
N ALA A 49 -18.90 3.01 7.91
CA ALA A 49 -19.69 2.95 9.13
C ALA A 49 -18.82 2.81 10.39
N GLN A 50 -17.53 2.49 10.23
CA GLN A 50 -16.58 2.28 11.31
C GLN A 50 -15.40 3.25 11.15
N GLU A 51 -15.04 3.94 12.24
CA GLU A 51 -13.84 4.78 12.27
C GLU A 51 -12.56 3.92 12.11
N GLY A 52 -11.53 4.48 11.48
CA GLY A 52 -10.25 3.80 11.37
C GLY A 52 -10.21 2.62 10.39
N VAL A 53 -11.16 2.51 9.46
CA VAL A 53 -11.17 1.45 8.42
C VAL A 53 -10.85 1.99 7.03
N ASN A 54 -11.47 3.09 6.61
CA ASN A 54 -11.32 3.65 5.27
C ASN A 54 -11.04 5.16 5.34
N ILE A 55 -9.85 5.54 4.85
CA ILE A 55 -9.35 6.92 4.88
C ILE A 55 -10.11 7.85 3.93
N ASP A 56 -10.77 7.30 2.91
CA ASP A 56 -11.46 8.06 1.87
C ASP A 56 -12.90 8.43 2.24
N CYS A 57 -13.41 8.04 3.42
CA CYS A 57 -14.83 8.18 3.76
C CYS A 57 -15.37 9.61 3.66
N GLN A 58 -14.59 10.62 4.06
CA GLN A 58 -15.00 12.02 3.92
C GLN A 58 -15.13 12.41 2.44
N TRP A 59 -14.19 11.97 1.60
CA TRP A 59 -14.22 12.23 0.17
C TRP A 59 -15.39 11.50 -0.51
N LEU A 60 -15.60 10.23 -0.17
CA LEU A 60 -16.72 9.42 -0.68
C LEU A 60 -18.07 10.05 -0.34
N GLN A 61 -18.23 10.49 0.91
CA GLN A 61 -19.45 11.17 1.37
C GLN A 61 -19.67 12.50 0.64
N LYS A 62 -18.64 13.35 0.54
CA LYS A 62 -18.70 14.63 -0.17
C LYS A 62 -19.10 14.46 -1.64
N ASN A 63 -18.68 13.37 -2.27
CA ASN A 63 -18.99 13.05 -3.66
C ASN A 63 -20.22 12.14 -3.83
N LYS A 64 -20.98 11.89 -2.75
CA LYS A 64 -22.22 11.07 -2.77
C LYS A 64 -21.99 9.65 -3.34
N VAL A 65 -20.82 9.07 -3.08
CA VAL A 65 -20.51 7.69 -3.46
C VAL A 65 -21.17 6.76 -2.45
N ASP A 66 -22.06 5.90 -2.94
CA ASP A 66 -22.81 4.94 -2.13
C ASP A 66 -22.13 3.57 -2.21
N LEU A 67 -21.35 3.23 -1.17
CA LEU A 67 -20.62 1.97 -1.11
C LEU A 67 -21.55 0.75 -1.17
N SER A 68 -22.80 0.85 -0.71
CA SER A 68 -23.75 -0.28 -0.73
C SER A 68 -24.07 -0.75 -2.16
N LYS A 69 -23.93 0.13 -3.15
CA LYS A 69 -24.16 -0.11 -4.58
C LYS A 69 -22.95 -0.66 -5.32
N VAL A 70 -21.80 -0.78 -4.66
CA VAL A 70 -20.61 -1.38 -5.28
C VAL A 70 -20.89 -2.87 -5.54
N SER A 71 -20.55 -3.32 -6.75
CA SER A 71 -20.78 -4.69 -7.20
C SER A 71 -19.98 -5.68 -6.35
N GLU A 72 -20.66 -6.65 -5.73
CA GLU A 72 -20.00 -7.68 -4.93
C GLU A 72 -19.09 -8.59 -5.76
N PRO A 73 -19.50 -9.06 -6.95
CA PRO A 73 -18.59 -9.80 -7.83
C PRO A 73 -17.33 -9.02 -8.20
N MET A 74 -17.39 -7.68 -8.23
CA MET A 74 -16.20 -6.85 -8.46
C MET A 74 -15.25 -6.82 -7.26
N LEU A 75 -15.79 -6.86 -6.03
CA LEU A 75 -15.01 -6.85 -4.79
C LEU A 75 -14.39 -8.22 -4.51
N SER A 76 -15.13 -9.29 -4.75
CA SER A 76 -14.73 -10.66 -4.46
C SER A 76 -14.01 -11.36 -5.61
N ARG A 77 -13.73 -10.69 -6.74
CA ARG A 77 -12.98 -11.30 -7.84
C ARG A 77 -11.52 -11.47 -7.46
N THR A 78 -10.87 -12.49 -8.02
CA THR A 78 -9.41 -12.57 -8.00
C THR A 78 -8.82 -11.62 -9.05
N ASN A 79 -7.80 -10.85 -8.64
CA ASN A 79 -6.91 -10.14 -9.56
C ASN A 79 -5.50 -10.74 -9.54
N GLN A 80 -5.35 -11.98 -9.04
CA GLN A 80 -4.06 -12.64 -8.90
C GLN A 80 -3.31 -12.68 -10.24
N ASP A 81 -2.02 -12.36 -10.19
CA ASP A 81 -1.12 -12.44 -11.34
C ASP A 81 0.08 -13.33 -11.02
N ASP A 82 0.07 -14.57 -11.54
CA ASP A 82 1.08 -15.60 -11.25
C ASP A 82 2.50 -15.26 -11.71
N ARG A 83 2.65 -14.17 -12.49
CA ARG A 83 3.96 -13.65 -12.87
C ARG A 83 4.65 -12.98 -11.69
N VAL A 84 3.90 -12.38 -10.77
CA VAL A 84 4.44 -11.69 -9.60
C VAL A 84 5.04 -12.73 -8.64
N LYS A 85 6.32 -12.58 -8.31
CA LYS A 85 7.08 -13.55 -7.49
C LYS A 85 7.16 -13.17 -6.03
N ALA A 86 7.15 -11.88 -5.72
CA ALA A 86 6.98 -11.35 -4.36
C ALA A 86 6.45 -9.92 -4.43
N ILE A 87 5.84 -9.45 -3.33
CA ILE A 87 5.34 -8.07 -3.24
C ILE A 87 5.76 -7.36 -1.96
N VAL A 88 5.88 -6.04 -2.07
CA VAL A 88 6.01 -5.12 -0.94
C VAL A 88 4.80 -4.19 -0.90
N ALA A 89 4.06 -4.22 0.21
CA ALA A 89 2.93 -3.34 0.48
C ALA A 89 3.30 -2.36 1.60
N ILE A 90 3.40 -1.08 1.28
CA ILE A 90 3.76 -0.02 2.22
C ILE A 90 2.50 0.71 2.65
N ASN A 91 2.19 0.64 3.94
CA ASN A 91 0.96 1.13 4.56
C ASN A 91 -0.30 0.87 3.70
N PRO A 92 -0.57 -0.38 3.31
CA PRO A 92 -1.72 -0.71 2.49
C PRO A 92 -3.03 -0.25 3.16
N GLU A 93 -3.87 0.42 2.38
CA GLU A 93 -5.20 0.85 2.81
C GLU A 93 -6.20 -0.31 2.79
N LEU A 94 -7.33 -0.13 3.48
CA LEU A 94 -8.49 -1.04 3.43
C LEU A 94 -8.19 -2.48 3.85
N THR A 95 -7.05 -2.74 4.50
CA THR A 95 -6.63 -4.11 4.85
C THR A 95 -7.60 -4.81 5.79
N LYS A 96 -8.31 -4.03 6.62
CA LYS A 96 -9.38 -4.50 7.51
C LYS A 96 -10.64 -4.98 6.76
N THR A 97 -10.69 -4.79 5.44
CA THR A 97 -11.82 -5.20 4.58
C THR A 97 -11.49 -6.40 3.69
N LEU A 98 -10.30 -7.00 3.85
CA LEU A 98 -9.87 -8.16 3.08
C LEU A 98 -10.46 -9.46 3.64
N ASP A 99 -10.83 -10.38 2.75
CA ASP A 99 -11.25 -11.74 3.07
C ASP A 99 -10.07 -12.52 3.66
N THR A 100 -10.18 -12.97 4.91
CA THR A 100 -9.09 -13.65 5.61
C THR A 100 -8.73 -14.99 4.96
N GLN A 101 -9.70 -15.70 4.35
CA GLN A 101 -9.40 -16.95 3.64
C GLN A 101 -8.53 -16.67 2.41
N SER A 102 -8.82 -15.61 1.66
CA SER A 102 -7.98 -15.21 0.53
C SER A 102 -6.54 -14.86 0.94
N LEU A 103 -6.32 -14.37 2.17
CA LEU A 103 -4.99 -14.06 2.68
C LEU A 103 -4.17 -15.32 2.97
N ASP A 104 -4.80 -16.35 3.55
CA ASP A 104 -4.17 -17.67 3.80
C ASP A 104 -3.84 -18.41 2.49
N ASP A 105 -4.60 -18.14 1.42
CA ASP A 105 -4.37 -18.70 0.10
C ASP A 105 -3.15 -18.08 -0.62
N ILE A 106 -2.62 -16.93 -0.18
CA ILE A 106 -1.47 -16.27 -0.82
C ILE A 106 -0.22 -17.13 -0.71
N LYS A 107 0.42 -17.43 -1.85
CA LYS A 107 1.61 -18.31 -1.91
C LYS A 107 2.93 -17.57 -2.07
N VAL A 108 2.91 -16.36 -2.62
CA VAL A 108 4.11 -15.54 -2.83
C VAL A 108 4.56 -14.87 -1.53
N PRO A 109 5.87 -14.63 -1.33
CA PRO A 109 6.35 -13.83 -0.21
C PRO A 109 5.75 -12.42 -0.21
N VAL A 110 5.35 -11.95 0.97
CA VAL A 110 4.76 -10.62 1.18
C VAL A 110 5.58 -9.86 2.21
N LYS A 111 6.00 -8.64 1.88
CA LYS A 111 6.52 -7.70 2.87
C LYS A 111 5.53 -6.58 3.11
N VAL A 112 5.08 -6.43 4.34
CA VAL A 112 4.28 -5.28 4.76
C VAL A 112 5.18 -4.30 5.50
N MET A 113 5.12 -3.03 5.12
CA MET A 113 5.88 -1.95 5.75
C MET A 113 4.93 -0.94 6.38
N ASP A 114 4.98 -0.81 7.70
CA ASP A 114 4.30 0.24 8.44
C ASP A 114 5.28 1.37 8.78
N ILE A 115 5.21 2.46 8.02
CA ILE A 115 6.08 3.62 8.16
C ILE A 115 5.36 4.84 8.76
N ARG A 116 4.24 4.64 9.46
CA ARG A 116 3.48 5.78 10.00
C ARG A 116 4.19 6.51 11.14
N GLY A 117 5.09 5.82 11.85
CA GLY A 117 5.79 6.34 13.03
C GLY A 117 4.97 6.33 14.32
N ARG A 118 5.58 6.73 15.45
CA ARG A 118 4.92 6.70 16.78
C ARG A 118 3.77 7.70 16.94
N GLN A 119 3.77 8.79 16.17
CA GLN A 119 2.76 9.85 16.25
C GLN A 119 1.59 9.65 15.28
N ALA A 120 1.48 8.46 14.69
CA ALA A 120 0.48 8.16 13.67
C ALA A 120 -0.94 8.18 14.25
N ALA A 121 -1.69 9.24 13.96
CA ALA A 121 -3.12 9.35 14.26
C ALA A 121 -4.01 8.81 13.12
N LEU A 122 -3.49 7.93 12.26
CA LEU A 122 -4.19 7.36 11.09
C LEU A 122 -4.47 5.86 11.32
N PRO A 123 -5.52 5.53 12.11
CA PRO A 123 -5.92 4.14 12.37
C PRO A 123 -6.38 3.41 11.10
N GLU A 124 -6.79 4.13 10.06
CA GLU A 124 -7.17 3.59 8.74
C GLU A 124 -5.99 2.95 8.01
N LEU A 125 -4.77 3.42 8.30
CA LEU A 125 -3.53 2.92 7.72
C LEU A 125 -2.83 1.90 8.62
N GLU A 126 -3.48 1.49 9.71
CA GLU A 126 -3.00 0.41 10.54
C GLU A 126 -3.09 -0.92 9.80
N VAL A 127 -1.95 -1.62 9.77
CA VAL A 127 -1.84 -2.97 9.24
C VAL A 127 -2.81 -3.87 10.01
N ALA A 128 -3.85 -4.38 9.35
CA ALA A 128 -4.82 -5.26 9.98
C ALA A 128 -4.16 -6.56 10.48
N GLU A 129 -4.57 -7.03 11.66
CA GLU A 129 -4.06 -8.27 12.25
C GLU A 129 -4.29 -9.50 11.34
N SER A 130 -5.35 -9.47 10.53
CA SER A 130 -5.68 -10.54 9.56
C SER A 130 -4.59 -10.79 8.51
N LEU A 131 -3.72 -9.80 8.23
CA LEU A 131 -2.56 -10.02 7.33
C LEU A 131 -1.57 -11.04 7.86
N ALA A 132 -1.57 -11.33 9.17
CA ALA A 132 -0.76 -12.40 9.74
C ALA A 132 -1.18 -13.80 9.26
N ALA A 133 -2.37 -13.95 8.65
CA ALA A 133 -2.79 -15.19 8.01
C ALA A 133 -1.97 -15.52 6.74
N ILE A 134 -1.30 -14.54 6.13
CA ILE A 134 -0.46 -14.77 4.96
C ILE A 134 0.78 -15.61 5.37
N PRO A 135 0.97 -16.82 4.83
CA PRO A 135 1.99 -17.76 5.34
C PRO A 135 3.44 -17.24 5.31
N ASN A 136 3.80 -16.49 4.28
CA ASN A 136 5.16 -15.97 4.06
C ASN A 136 5.22 -14.44 4.20
N MET A 137 4.48 -13.88 5.16
CA MET A 137 4.48 -12.44 5.41
C MET A 137 5.56 -12.02 6.39
N THR A 138 6.26 -10.94 6.04
CA THR A 138 7.17 -10.22 6.95
C THR A 138 6.65 -8.82 7.19
N LEU A 139 6.70 -8.36 8.45
CA LEU A 139 6.27 -7.02 8.84
C LEU A 139 7.46 -6.19 9.28
N MET A 140 7.59 -4.99 8.72
CA MET A 140 8.54 -3.99 9.16
C MET A 140 7.79 -2.78 9.70
N LYS A 141 8.00 -2.44 10.97
CA LYS A 141 7.52 -1.18 11.56
C LYS A 141 8.70 -0.25 11.82
N THR A 142 8.59 1.02 11.46
CA THR A 142 9.59 2.04 11.82
C THR A 142 8.95 3.16 12.65
N PRO A 143 9.45 3.40 13.87
CA PRO A 143 8.85 4.39 14.76
C PRO A 143 9.31 5.83 14.48
N HIS A 144 10.32 6.02 13.63
CA HIS A 144 11.04 7.28 13.43
C HIS A 144 10.67 7.99 12.11
N THR A 145 9.55 7.65 11.50
CA THR A 145 9.09 8.21 10.22
C THR A 145 7.72 8.88 10.37
N THR A 146 7.25 9.51 9.30
CA THR A 146 5.84 9.86 9.11
C THR A 146 5.38 9.20 7.81
N ILE A 147 4.07 9.03 7.61
CA ILE A 147 3.57 8.51 6.32
C ILE A 147 4.02 9.34 5.11
N PHE A 148 4.12 10.66 5.28
CA PHE A 148 4.54 11.59 4.24
C PHE A 148 6.06 11.60 4.02
N SER A 149 6.84 10.92 4.88
CA SER A 149 8.28 10.78 4.71
C SER A 149 8.64 9.90 3.50
N ALA A 150 7.71 9.09 2.97
CA ALA A 150 7.89 8.37 1.71
C ALA A 150 7.67 9.25 0.46
N PHE A 151 7.11 10.45 0.61
CA PHE A 151 6.83 11.31 -0.54
C PHE A 151 8.13 11.93 -1.07
N SER A 152 8.07 12.48 -2.28
CA SER A 152 9.19 13.21 -2.88
C SER A 152 9.68 14.33 -1.95
N ARG A 153 10.95 14.68 -2.08
CA ARG A 153 11.53 15.78 -1.31
C ARG A 153 10.86 17.10 -1.67
N CYS A 154 10.49 17.87 -0.64
CA CYS A 154 9.95 19.20 -0.87
C CYS A 154 11.06 20.15 -1.28
N THR A 155 10.83 20.90 -2.35
CA THR A 155 11.63 22.10 -2.64
C THR A 155 11.28 23.19 -1.63
N ALA A 156 12.17 24.17 -1.46
CA ALA A 156 11.90 25.32 -0.58
C ALA A 156 10.57 26.02 -0.94
N LYS A 157 10.29 26.20 -2.24
CA LYS A 157 9.03 26.79 -2.73
C LYS A 157 7.83 25.87 -2.48
N GLY A 158 7.98 24.57 -2.65
CA GLY A 158 6.90 23.60 -2.42
C GLY A 158 6.41 23.60 -0.97
N ALA A 159 7.34 23.64 -0.01
CA ALA A 159 7.00 23.73 1.41
C ALA A 159 6.21 25.00 1.75
N GLN A 160 6.56 26.14 1.15
CA GLN A 160 5.84 27.41 1.35
C GLN A 160 4.43 27.37 0.76
N ILE A 161 4.28 26.86 -0.47
CA ILE A 161 2.96 26.75 -1.13
C ILE A 161 2.03 25.86 -0.30
N LEU A 162 2.51 24.67 0.07
CA LEU A 162 1.71 23.72 0.86
C LEU A 162 1.34 24.29 2.23
N ALA A 163 2.21 25.06 2.87
CA ALA A 163 1.88 25.75 4.11
C ALA A 163 0.74 26.78 3.93
N LEU A 164 0.74 27.54 2.83
CA LEU A 164 -0.33 28.51 2.52
C LEU A 164 -1.67 27.83 2.21
N GLU A 165 -1.64 26.61 1.67
CA GLU A 165 -2.83 25.81 1.38
C GLU A 165 -3.33 25.01 2.60
N GLY A 166 -2.64 25.07 3.74
CA GLY A 166 -2.97 24.27 4.93
C GLY A 166 -2.46 22.83 4.88
N GLU A 167 -1.75 22.46 3.82
CA GLU A 167 -1.22 21.13 3.51
C GLU A 167 0.27 20.98 3.88
N GLY A 168 0.80 21.89 4.72
CA GLY A 168 2.22 21.91 5.08
C GLY A 168 2.73 20.62 5.73
N HIS A 169 1.82 19.82 6.30
CA HIS A 169 2.12 18.51 6.88
C HIS A 169 2.68 17.50 5.86
N LEU A 170 2.39 17.66 4.56
CA LEU A 170 2.96 16.84 3.49
C LEU A 170 4.48 17.00 3.34
N CYS A 171 5.04 18.12 3.80
CA CYS A 171 6.48 18.38 3.82
C CYS A 171 7.15 18.08 5.16
N GLN A 172 6.38 17.72 6.19
CA GLN A 172 6.93 17.45 7.51
C GLN A 172 7.61 16.07 7.55
N THR A 173 8.63 15.96 8.40
CA THR A 173 9.27 14.71 8.80
C THR A 173 9.14 14.56 10.31
N SER A 174 9.51 13.39 10.85
CA SER A 174 9.46 13.10 12.29
C SER A 174 10.43 13.96 13.13
N GLY A 175 11.27 14.77 12.50
CA GLY A 175 12.37 15.51 13.12
C GLY A 175 13.57 14.63 13.53
N GLN A 176 13.40 13.30 13.61
CA GLN A 176 14.44 12.35 14.01
C GLN A 176 15.19 11.73 12.83
N GLN A 177 14.56 11.69 11.66
CA GLN A 177 15.18 11.26 10.40
C GLN A 177 14.84 12.27 9.31
N SER A 178 15.83 12.57 8.47
CA SER A 178 15.62 13.29 7.21
C SER A 178 14.80 12.45 6.23
N ARG A 179 14.14 13.10 5.27
CA ARG A 179 13.35 12.41 4.24
C ARG A 179 14.24 11.50 3.39
N GLU A 180 15.46 11.92 3.11
CA GLU A 180 16.50 11.16 2.43
C GLU A 180 16.85 9.86 3.17
N GLU A 181 17.03 9.92 4.49
CA GLU A 181 17.32 8.73 5.29
C GLU A 181 16.16 7.75 5.27
N VAL A 182 14.91 8.25 5.32
CA VAL A 182 13.72 7.41 5.19
C VAL A 182 13.64 6.78 3.80
N HIS A 183 13.91 7.52 2.73
CA HIS A 183 13.94 6.97 1.37
C HIS A 183 14.97 5.85 1.24
N ARG A 184 16.19 6.06 1.78
CA ARG A 184 17.23 5.03 1.79
C ARG A 184 16.80 3.80 2.58
N LEU A 185 16.22 3.97 3.77
CA LEU A 185 15.68 2.87 4.57
C LEU A 185 14.60 2.07 3.80
N ILE A 186 13.71 2.75 3.08
CA ILE A 186 12.67 2.10 2.28
C ILE A 186 13.30 1.31 1.12
N ILE A 187 14.22 1.93 0.37
CA ILE A 187 14.90 1.29 -0.77
C ILE A 187 15.70 0.08 -0.31
N GLU A 188 16.47 0.18 0.77
CA GLU A 188 17.23 -0.94 1.33
C GLU A 188 16.30 -2.08 1.77
N ALA A 189 15.20 -1.76 2.46
CA ALA A 189 14.22 -2.74 2.90
C ALA A 189 13.53 -3.47 1.74
N ILE A 190 13.22 -2.77 0.64
CA ILE A 190 12.64 -3.35 -0.58
C ILE A 190 13.68 -4.22 -1.29
N THR A 191 14.86 -3.68 -1.59
CA THR A 191 15.90 -4.36 -2.37
C THR A 191 16.42 -5.61 -1.68
N GLN A 192 16.60 -5.58 -0.36
CA GLN A 192 16.97 -6.77 0.43
C GLN A 192 15.88 -7.83 0.45
N PHE A 193 14.61 -7.44 0.35
CA PHE A 193 13.48 -8.39 0.33
C PHE A 193 13.37 -9.06 -1.04
N VAL A 194 13.31 -8.26 -2.11
CA VAL A 194 13.22 -8.82 -3.47
C VAL A 194 14.48 -9.59 -3.86
N GLY A 195 15.67 -9.21 -3.37
CA GLY A 195 16.90 -9.95 -3.65
C GLY A 195 17.02 -11.32 -2.97
N LYS A 196 16.09 -11.68 -2.07
CA LYS A 196 16.02 -13.00 -1.41
C LYS A 196 15.03 -13.96 -2.07
N HIS A 197 14.23 -13.49 -3.00
CA HIS A 197 13.08 -14.19 -3.57
C HIS A 197 13.12 -14.15 -5.09
#